data_AF-A0A0N0XIF0-F1
#
_entry.id   AF-A0A0N0XIF0-F1
#
_cell.length_a   1.000
_cell.length_b   1.000
_cell.length_c   1.000
_cell.angle_alpha   90.00
_cell.angle_beta   90.00
_cell.angle_gamma   90.00
#
_symmetry.space_group_name_H-M   'P 1'
#
loop_
_entity.id
_entity.type
_entity.pdbx_description
1 polymer ?
#
loop_
_entity_poly.entity_id
_entity_poly.type
_entity_poly.pdbx_seq_one_letter_code
_entity_poly.pdbx_strand_id
1 'polypeptide(L)'
;MLAPLLSDHILSDIVLPIAISGSLGGLFVYVAFCSWAHGILSENYPALLGVSSGAMSSNLGQGIREFYEVPPALRSREIWRIANPLHKWFFVATRVVGWLWTLSLVLMVLDLVLMPKH
;
A
#
# COMPACT_ATOMS: atom_id res chain seq x y z
N MET A 1 2.16 -40.26 -10.49
CA MET A 1 0.82 -39.62 -10.42
C MET A 1 0.54 -39.00 -9.04
N LEU A 2 1.57 -38.52 -8.33
CA LEU A 2 1.48 -37.97 -6.95
C LEU A 2 1.88 -36.48 -6.85
N ALA A 3 2.46 -35.91 -7.92
CA ALA A 3 2.92 -34.53 -7.96
C ALA A 3 1.81 -33.45 -7.89
N PRO A 4 0.63 -33.60 -8.54
CA PRO A 4 -0.37 -32.52 -8.51
C PRO A 4 -1.06 -32.39 -7.14
N LEU A 5 -1.33 -33.51 -6.46
CA LEU A 5 -2.00 -33.52 -5.15
C LEU A 5 -1.15 -32.92 -4.01
N LEU A 6 0.19 -33.06 -4.08
CA LEU A 6 1.08 -32.42 -3.11
C LEU A 6 1.22 -30.91 -3.39
N SER A 7 1.13 -30.52 -4.67
CA SER A 7 1.22 -29.12 -5.10
C SER A 7 0.04 -28.29 -4.61
N ASP A 8 -1.18 -28.82 -4.69
CA ASP A 8 -2.39 -28.09 -4.31
C ASP A 8 -2.45 -27.83 -2.80
N HIS A 9 -2.11 -28.83 -1.97
CA HIS A 9 -2.07 -28.68 -0.52
C HIS A 9 -0.95 -27.74 -0.04
N ILE A 10 0.23 -27.77 -0.65
CA ILE A 10 1.33 -26.86 -0.27
C ILE A 10 0.95 -25.41 -0.62
N LEU A 11 0.29 -25.19 -1.76
CA LEU A 11 -0.11 -23.86 -2.20
C LEU A 11 -1.24 -23.29 -1.30
N SER A 12 -2.28 -24.07 -1.02
CA SER A 12 -3.43 -23.61 -0.22
C SER A 12 -3.14 -23.53 1.28
N ASP A 13 -2.40 -24.50 1.84
CA ASP A 13 -2.32 -24.67 3.30
C ASP A 13 -1.08 -23.98 3.90
N ILE A 14 -0.08 -23.64 3.07
CA ILE A 14 1.17 -23.02 3.53
C ILE A 14 1.41 -21.67 2.82
N VAL A 15 1.36 -21.63 1.49
CA VAL A 15 1.70 -20.41 0.74
C VAL A 15 0.63 -19.33 0.95
N LEU A 16 -0.65 -19.68 0.87
CA LEU A 16 -1.74 -18.71 1.02
C LEU A 16 -1.78 -18.05 2.42
N PRO A 17 -1.70 -18.78 3.55
CA PRO A 17 -1.67 -18.16 4.88
C PRO A 17 -0.44 -17.28 5.11
N ILE A 18 0.73 -17.70 4.60
CA ILE A 18 1.97 -16.90 4.67
C ILE A 18 1.81 -15.63 3.84
N ALA A 19 1.23 -15.71 2.64
CA ALA A 19 0.99 -14.57 1.78
C ALA A 19 -0.03 -13.59 2.40
N ILE A 20 -1.12 -14.09 2.99
CA ILE A 20 -2.09 -13.26 3.73
C ILE A 20 -1.41 -12.57 4.91
N SER A 21 -0.67 -13.32 5.72
CA SER A 21 0.04 -12.79 6.90
C SER A 21 1.11 -11.77 6.51
N GLY A 22 1.85 -12.04 5.43
CA GLY A 22 2.82 -11.13 4.84
C GLY A 22 2.17 -9.87 4.28
N SER A 23 0.98 -9.98 3.67
CA SER A 23 0.22 -8.82 3.18
C SER A 23 -0.28 -7.94 4.32
N LEU A 24 -0.70 -8.53 5.45
CA LEU A 24 -1.08 -7.80 6.67
C LEU A 24 0.13 -7.10 7.29
N GLY A 25 1.28 -7.78 7.36
CA GLY A 25 2.53 -7.14 7.79
C GLY A 25 2.93 -5.99 6.87
N GLY A 26 2.84 -6.18 5.56
CA GLY A 26 3.08 -5.15 4.54
C GLY A 26 2.13 -3.96 4.68
N LEU A 27 0.86 -4.22 5.03
CA LEU A 27 -0.09 -3.18 5.40
C LEU A 27 0.48 -2.40 6.59
N PHE A 28 0.69 -3.01 7.76
CA PHE A 28 1.21 -2.27 8.93
C PHE A 28 2.46 -1.44 8.65
N VAL A 29 3.40 -1.97 7.86
CA VAL A 29 4.59 -1.22 7.43
C VAL A 29 4.18 0.00 6.60
N TYR A 30 3.39 -0.18 5.54
CA TYR A 30 2.93 0.93 4.69
C TYR A 30 2.23 2.03 5.50
N VAL A 31 1.44 1.63 6.48
CA VAL A 31 0.67 2.49 7.38
C VAL A 31 1.60 3.31 8.26
N ALA A 32 2.62 2.68 8.84
CA ALA A 32 3.65 3.37 9.63
C ALA A 32 4.42 4.39 8.77
N PHE A 33 4.78 4.02 7.54
CA PHE A 33 5.41 4.94 6.58
C PHE A 33 4.50 6.14 6.26
N CYS A 34 3.19 5.92 6.06
CA CYS A 34 2.24 7.00 5.86
C CYS A 34 2.11 7.91 7.08
N SER A 35 2.10 7.35 8.29
CA SER A 35 2.07 8.14 9.53
C SER A 35 3.31 9.01 9.70
N TRP A 36 4.50 8.46 9.46
CA TRP A 36 5.75 9.25 9.46
C TRP A 36 5.78 10.30 8.34
N ALA A 37 5.31 9.96 7.15
CA ALA A 37 5.15 10.91 6.06
C ALA A 37 4.23 12.07 6.46
N HIS A 38 3.15 11.78 7.18
CA HIS A 38 2.24 12.79 7.70
C HIS A 38 2.93 13.70 8.72
N GLY A 39 3.65 13.14 9.69
CA GLY A 39 4.42 13.91 10.68
C GLY A 39 5.44 14.85 10.04
N ILE A 40 6.22 14.36 9.06
CA ILE A 40 7.18 15.19 8.32
C ILE A 40 6.47 16.33 7.59
N LEU A 41 5.32 16.06 6.96
CA LEU A 41 4.54 17.08 6.26
C LEU A 41 3.91 18.10 7.21
N SER A 42 3.36 17.68 8.36
CA SER A 42 2.76 18.59 9.33
C SER A 42 3.78 19.54 9.95
N GLU A 43 4.99 19.04 10.20
CA GLU A 43 6.05 19.83 10.83
C GLU A 43 6.77 20.74 9.84
N ASN A 44 7.07 20.25 8.64
CA ASN A 44 7.97 20.93 7.72
C ASN A 44 7.27 21.58 6.51
N TYR A 45 6.10 21.06 6.11
CA TYR A 45 5.40 21.48 4.90
C TYR A 45 3.87 21.52 5.07
N PRO A 46 3.34 22.24 6.06
CA PRO A 46 1.91 22.22 6.39
C PRO A 46 1.01 22.66 5.21
N ALA A 47 1.54 23.52 4.33
CA ALA A 47 0.86 23.93 3.10
C ALA A 47 0.53 22.76 2.15
N LEU A 48 1.26 21.65 2.21
CA LEU A 48 1.04 20.46 1.38
C LEU A 48 -0.02 19.51 1.94
N LEU A 49 -0.40 19.64 3.21
CA LEU A 49 -1.47 18.83 3.83
C LEU A 49 -2.86 19.26 3.33
N GLY A 50 -3.06 20.56 3.12
CA GLY A 50 -4.32 21.13 2.62
C GLY A 50 -4.57 20.93 1.13
N VAL A 51 -3.58 20.44 0.36
CA VAL A 51 -3.74 20.19 -1.07
C VAL A 51 -4.53 18.90 -1.25
N SER A 52 -5.85 19.04 -1.16
CA SER A 52 -6.81 18.05 -1.60
C SER A 52 -6.54 17.71 -3.08
N SER A 53 -5.79 16.63 -3.33
CA SER A 53 -5.77 16.04 -4.67
C SER A 53 -7.16 15.45 -4.90
N GLY A 54 -7.98 16.17 -5.68
CA GLY A 54 -9.40 15.88 -5.94
C GLY A 54 -9.68 14.56 -6.68
N ALA A 55 -8.79 13.56 -6.58
CA ALA A 55 -8.90 12.26 -7.23
C ALA A 55 -9.74 11.24 -6.44
N MET A 56 -10.24 11.58 -5.24
CA MET A 56 -11.06 10.67 -4.43
C MET A 56 -12.12 11.42 -3.62
N SER A 57 -13.07 12.05 -4.31
CA SER A 57 -14.31 12.56 -3.71
C SER A 57 -15.41 11.48 -3.59
N SER A 58 -15.08 10.20 -3.76
CA SER A 58 -16.03 9.12 -3.50
C SER A 58 -16.24 8.97 -2.00
N ASN A 59 -17.49 9.01 -1.53
CA ASN A 59 -17.89 8.87 -0.11
C ASN A 59 -17.29 7.63 0.59
N LEU A 60 -16.87 6.61 -0.15
CA LEU A 60 -16.13 5.45 0.36
C LEU A 60 -14.77 5.81 1.00
N GLY A 61 -14.11 6.87 0.52
CA GLY A 61 -12.81 7.32 1.00
C GLY A 61 -12.89 8.22 2.24
N GLN A 62 -14.08 8.68 2.63
CA GLN A 62 -14.26 9.57 3.77
C GLN A 62 -14.21 8.81 5.09
N GLY A 63 -14.88 7.66 5.18
CA GLY A 63 -14.78 6.75 6.33
C GLY A 63 -13.42 6.08 6.48
N ILE A 64 -12.67 5.91 5.39
CA ILE A 64 -11.29 5.40 5.45
C ILE A 64 -10.30 6.53 5.76
N ARG A 65 -10.57 7.78 5.34
CA ARG A 65 -9.75 8.96 5.64
C ARG A 65 -9.62 9.23 7.14
N GLU A 66 -10.67 8.97 7.91
CA GLU A 66 -10.64 9.10 9.38
C GLU A 66 -9.72 8.09 10.07
N PHE A 67 -9.49 6.92 9.45
CA PHE A 67 -8.56 5.90 9.95
C PHE A 67 -7.17 5.96 9.27
N TYR A 68 -7.09 6.62 8.11
CA TYR A 68 -5.92 6.67 7.23
C TYR A 68 -5.80 8.03 6.55
N GLU A 69 -5.16 8.98 7.22
CA GLU A 69 -4.59 10.13 6.53
C GLU A 69 -3.35 9.67 5.77
N VAL A 70 -3.54 9.01 4.62
CA VAL A 70 -2.48 8.94 3.62
C VAL A 70 -2.33 10.37 3.09
N PRO A 71 -1.19 11.06 3.32
CA PRO A 71 -1.07 12.44 2.90
C PRO A 71 -1.43 12.58 1.42
N PRO A 72 -2.36 13.46 1.03
CA PRO A 72 -2.72 13.64 -0.38
C PRO A 72 -1.51 14.08 -1.21
N ALA A 73 -0.51 14.71 -0.55
CA ALA A 73 0.82 14.95 -1.08
C ALA A 73 1.46 13.67 -1.64
N LEU A 74 1.40 12.54 -0.92
CA LEU A 74 1.91 11.22 -1.35
C LEU A 74 1.30 10.74 -2.67
N ARG A 75 0.18 11.27 -3.15
CA ARG A 75 -0.42 10.90 -4.45
C ARG A 75 -0.30 11.98 -5.54
N SER A 76 0.07 13.20 -5.16
CA SER A 76 0.13 14.36 -6.07
C SER A 76 1.53 14.62 -6.63
N ARG A 77 1.65 15.38 -7.73
CA ARG A 77 2.98 15.82 -8.22
C ARG A 77 3.64 16.86 -7.30
N GLU A 78 2.97 17.28 -6.24
CA GLU A 78 3.45 18.31 -5.30
C GLU A 78 4.68 17.87 -4.50
N ILE A 79 4.92 16.56 -4.34
CA ILE A 79 6.15 16.05 -3.69
C ILE A 79 7.41 16.54 -4.40
N TRP A 80 7.32 16.78 -5.72
CA TRP A 80 8.46 17.30 -6.49
C TRP A 80 8.82 18.74 -6.13
N ARG A 81 7.93 19.48 -5.45
CA ARG A 81 8.17 20.84 -4.94
C ARG A 81 8.94 20.86 -3.62
N ILE A 82 9.14 19.70 -2.97
CA ILE A 82 9.90 19.60 -1.72
C ILE A 82 11.39 19.81 -2.03
N ALA A 83 11.97 20.86 -1.44
CA ALA A 83 13.37 21.21 -1.65
C ALA A 83 14.35 20.23 -0.98
N ASN A 84 13.96 19.61 0.14
CA ASN A 84 14.83 18.67 0.85
C ASN A 84 14.88 17.31 0.10
N PRO A 85 16.06 16.88 -0.38
CA PRO A 85 16.20 15.64 -1.14
C PRO A 85 15.91 14.38 -0.29
N LEU A 86 16.20 14.40 1.02
CA LEU A 86 15.93 13.27 1.92
C LEU A 86 14.44 13.03 2.08
N HIS A 87 13.68 14.10 2.35
CA HIS A 87 12.23 14.04 2.45
C HIS A 87 11.62 13.55 1.13
N LYS A 88 12.09 14.10 0.00
CA LYS A 88 11.65 13.68 -1.34
C LYS A 88 11.90 12.20 -1.59
N TRP A 89 13.10 11.70 -1.26
CA TRP A 89 13.43 10.28 -1.41
C TRP A 89 12.53 9.41 -0.53
N PHE A 90 12.29 9.80 0.73
CA PHE A 90 11.39 9.08 1.63
C PHE A 90 9.95 8.98 1.11
N PHE A 91 9.39 10.08 0.59
CA PHE A 91 8.06 10.07 0.00
C PHE A 91 7.99 9.21 -1.28
N VAL A 92 9.03 9.23 -2.11
CA VAL A 92 9.13 8.36 -3.29
C VAL A 92 9.23 6.88 -2.88
N ALA A 93 10.05 6.56 -1.87
CA ALA A 93 10.16 5.20 -1.33
C ALA A 93 8.80 4.72 -0.78
N THR A 94 8.09 5.57 -0.05
CA THR A 94 6.74 5.28 0.48
C THR A 94 5.75 4.97 -0.65
N ARG A 95 5.82 5.69 -1.78
CA ARG A 95 5.03 5.37 -2.98
C ARG A 95 5.38 3.99 -3.53
N VAL A 96 6.67 3.73 -3.74
CA VAL A 96 7.15 2.46 -4.31
C VAL A 96 6.70 1.28 -3.45
N VAL A 97 6.82 1.40 -2.12
CA VAL A 97 6.33 0.38 -1.18
C VAL A 97 4.82 0.15 -1.35
N GLY A 98 4.02 1.21 -1.45
CA GLY A 98 2.58 1.09 -1.70
C GLY A 98 2.24 0.41 -3.03
N TRP A 99 2.97 0.73 -4.10
CA TRP A 99 2.81 0.09 -5.41
C TRP A 99 3.20 -1.39 -5.37
N LEU A 100 4.33 -1.73 -4.76
CA LEU A 100 4.79 -3.12 -4.62
C LEU A 100 3.82 -3.95 -3.78
N TRP A 101 3.29 -3.38 -2.70
CA TRP A 101 2.28 -4.04 -1.88
C TRP A 101 0.97 -4.25 -2.65
N THR A 102 0.50 -3.25 -3.40
CA THR A 102 -0.68 -3.38 -4.27
C THR A 102 -0.48 -4.44 -5.34
N LEU A 103 0.70 -4.48 -5.97
CA LEU A 103 1.05 -5.50 -6.96
C LEU A 103 1.02 -6.90 -6.33
N SER A 104 1.56 -7.06 -5.11
CA SER A 104 1.51 -8.30 -4.36
C SER A 104 0.07 -8.78 -4.12
N LEU A 105 -0.83 -7.86 -3.72
CA LEU A 105 -2.25 -8.19 -3.55
C LEU A 105 -2.92 -8.60 -4.86
N VAL A 106 -2.64 -7.91 -5.97
CA VAL A 106 -3.18 -8.27 -7.29
C VAL A 106 -2.71 -9.66 -7.71
N LEU A 107 -1.44 -9.98 -7.49
CA LEU A 107 -0.90 -11.31 -7.79
C LEU A 107 -1.55 -12.39 -6.91
N MET A 108 -1.76 -12.15 -5.61
CA MET A 108 -2.51 -13.07 -4.74
C MET A 108 -3.94 -13.31 -5.23
N VAL A 109 -4.65 -12.26 -5.63
CA VAL A 109 -6.02 -12.39 -6.12
C VAL A 109 -6.05 -13.12 -7.47
N LEU A 110 -5.11 -12.82 -8.37
CA LEU A 110 -4.98 -13.52 -9.64
C LEU A 110 -4.72 -15.02 -9.42
N ASP A 111 -3.82 -15.36 -8.51
CA ASP A 111 -3.51 -16.76 -8.17
C ASP A 111 -4.76 -17.48 -7.64
N LEU A 112 -5.52 -16.84 -6.75
CA LEU A 112 -6.76 -17.38 -6.20
C LEU A 112 -7.87 -17.54 -7.26
N VAL A 113 -7.98 -16.62 -8.22
CA VAL A 113 -9.02 -16.64 -9.27
C VAL A 113 -8.69 -17.63 -10.38
N LEU A 114 -7.40 -17.74 -10.73
CA LEU A 114 -6.91 -18.65 -11.77
C LEU A 114 -6.71 -20.08 -11.26
N MET A 115 -6.76 -20.29 -9.94
CA MET A 115 -6.73 -21.62 -9.35
C MET A 115 -7.90 -22.47 -9.90
N PRO A 116 -7.63 -23.65 -10.48
CA PRO A 116 -8.68 -24.52 -10.99
C PRO A 116 -9.57 -24.96 -9.82
N LYS A 117 -10.86 -24.67 -9.92
CA LYS A 117 -11.87 -25.21 -9.00
C LYS A 117 -12.06 -26.69 -9.33
N HIS A 118 -11.33 -27.55 -8.64
CA HIS A 118 -11.56 -29.00 -8.66
C HIS A 118 -12.74 -29.38 -7.77
#